data_AF-A0AAE0KWW9-F1
#
_entry.id   AF-A0AAE0KWW9-F1
#
_cell.length_a   1.000
_cell.length_b   1.000
_cell.length_c   1.000
_cell.angle_alpha   90.00
_cell.angle_beta   90.00
_cell.angle_gamma   90.00
#
_symmetry.space_group_name_H-M   'P 1'
#
loop_
_entity.id
_entity.type
_entity.pdbx_description
1 polymer ?
#
loop_
_entity_poly.entity_id
_entity_poly.type
_entity_poly.pdbx_seq_one_letter_code
_entity_poly.pdbx_strand_id
1 'polypeptide(L)'
;MIASVTNLCHAIFGKNATRCPRIQSRASRVFVTSSQSDERKQTVLSREELFSTRFLRVQEIQYTRPPNWEVARRWQMVERPSHQDGVVDAVCVLCIVASRVRGDQLVVVKQFRPALGKYTVELPAGLVDQGETVQEAALRELREETGLVPSPPPEEDKPS
;
A
#
# COMPACT_ATOMS: atom_id res chain seq x y z
N MET A 1 -11.42 -21.79 -18.36
CA MET A 1 -11.77 -22.88 -17.43
C MET A 1 -11.03 -22.65 -16.13
N ILE A 2 -11.71 -22.12 -15.12
CA ILE A 2 -11.15 -21.83 -13.79
C ILE A 2 -11.33 -23.10 -12.96
N ALA A 3 -10.23 -23.73 -12.57
CA ALA A 3 -10.24 -24.83 -11.61
C ALA A 3 -10.47 -24.26 -10.20
N SER A 4 -11.56 -24.69 -9.61
CA SER A 4 -12.02 -24.41 -8.26
C SER A 4 -11.00 -24.89 -7.22
N VAL A 5 -10.44 -23.99 -6.42
CA VAL A 5 -9.67 -24.34 -5.22
C VAL A 5 -10.65 -24.51 -4.05
N THR A 6 -11.46 -25.57 -4.15
CA THR A 6 -12.32 -26.03 -3.06
C THR A 6 -12.00 -27.49 -2.85
N ASN A 7 -10.98 -27.78 -2.03
CA ASN A 7 -10.85 -29.01 -1.24
C ASN A 7 -9.51 -29.06 -0.49
N LEU A 8 -9.45 -28.36 0.65
CA LEU A 8 -8.52 -28.74 1.73
C LEU A 8 -9.01 -28.28 3.11
N CYS A 9 -10.31 -28.46 3.40
CA CYS A 9 -10.85 -28.20 4.75
C CYS A 9 -11.64 -29.37 5.35
N HIS A 10 -11.67 -30.54 4.71
CA HIS A 10 -12.58 -31.62 5.13
C HIS A 10 -11.99 -32.70 6.05
N ALA A 11 -10.84 -32.45 6.69
CA ALA A 11 -10.13 -33.46 7.48
C ALA A 11 -9.99 -33.15 8.99
N ILE A 12 -10.55 -32.06 9.54
CA ILE A 12 -10.27 -31.69 10.95
C ILE A 12 -11.53 -31.50 11.82
N PHE A 13 -12.71 -31.21 11.28
CA PHE A 13 -13.91 -30.98 12.11
C PHE A 13 -15.01 -31.99 11.82
N GLY A 14 -15.14 -32.95 12.75
CA GLY A 14 -16.20 -33.94 12.80
C GLY A 14 -17.59 -33.32 12.85
N LYS A 15 -18.56 -34.09 12.33
CA LYS A 15 -19.99 -33.76 12.32
C LYS A 15 -20.48 -33.53 13.75
N ASN A 16 -21.12 -32.37 13.97
CA ASN A 16 -21.96 -31.94 15.10
C ASN A 16 -21.42 -30.74 15.88
N ALA A 17 -21.76 -29.54 15.42
CA ALA A 17 -21.86 -28.36 16.28
C ALA A 17 -22.74 -27.29 15.64
N THR A 18 -24.05 -27.37 15.90
CA THR A 18 -25.00 -26.27 15.75
C THR A 18 -24.73 -25.20 16.80
N ARG A 19 -23.89 -24.21 16.48
CA ARG A 19 -23.92 -22.83 16.99
C ARG A 19 -22.71 -22.09 16.44
N CYS A 20 -22.95 -21.11 15.57
CA CYS A 20 -21.91 -20.17 15.15
C CYS A 20 -21.58 -19.28 16.36
N PRO A 21 -20.38 -19.36 16.96
CA PRO A 21 -19.98 -18.37 17.94
C PRO A 21 -19.60 -17.11 17.17
N ARG A 22 -20.29 -16.02 17.51
CA ARG A 22 -19.96 -14.63 17.18
C ARG A 22 -18.44 -14.47 17.12
N ILE A 23 -17.89 -14.33 15.91
CA ILE A 23 -16.47 -14.00 15.70
C ILE A 23 -16.29 -12.61 16.31
N GLN A 24 -15.92 -12.57 17.59
CA GLN A 24 -15.32 -11.39 18.16
C GLN A 24 -14.05 -11.18 17.35
N SER A 25 -14.06 -10.14 16.51
CA SER A 25 -12.89 -9.68 15.79
C SER A 25 -11.79 -9.44 16.81
N ARG A 26 -10.89 -10.41 16.99
CA ARG A 26 -9.62 -10.18 17.65
C ARG A 26 -8.91 -9.17 16.78
N ALA A 27 -9.00 -7.91 17.18
CA ALA A 27 -8.11 -6.87 16.70
C ALA A 27 -6.71 -7.43 16.82
N SER A 28 -6.10 -7.74 15.68
CA SER A 28 -4.71 -8.14 15.61
C SER A 28 -3.93 -6.88 15.97
N ARG A 29 -3.71 -6.68 17.26
CA ARG A 29 -2.88 -5.58 17.76
C ARG A 29 -1.51 -5.76 17.15
N VAL A 30 -1.18 -4.90 16.19
CA VAL A 30 0.19 -4.75 15.71
C VAL A 30 0.97 -4.16 16.88
N PHE A 31 1.81 -4.97 17.50
CA PHE A 31 2.73 -4.51 18.54
C PHE A 31 3.95 -3.93 17.85
N VAL A 32 3.98 -2.60 17.69
CA VAL A 32 5.22 -1.89 17.36
C VAL A 32 6.01 -1.78 18.66
N THR A 33 7.05 -2.61 18.82
CA THR A 33 7.93 -2.53 19.98
C THR A 33 9.05 -1.54 19.67
N SER A 34 8.90 -0.27 20.07
CA SER A 34 10.01 0.67 20.10
C SER A 34 10.68 0.59 21.48
N SER A 35 11.80 -0.12 21.57
CA SER A 35 12.64 -0.09 22.77
C SER A 35 13.48 1.18 22.77
N GLN A 36 13.19 2.06 23.74
CA GLN A 36 14.02 3.16 24.28
C GLN A 36 14.18 4.46 23.47
N SER A 37 13.67 5.51 24.12
CA SER A 37 14.12 6.90 24.29
C SER A 37 15.47 7.32 23.69
N ASP A 38 15.55 7.40 22.37
CA ASP A 38 16.54 8.25 21.70
C ASP A 38 15.78 9.16 20.73
N GLU A 39 15.70 10.46 21.04
CA GLU A 39 14.99 11.46 20.21
C GLU A 39 15.73 11.78 18.91
N ARG A 40 16.97 11.29 18.77
CA ARG A 40 17.71 11.42 17.53
C ARG A 40 16.95 10.69 16.43
N LYS A 41 16.72 11.41 15.33
CA LYS A 41 16.08 10.87 14.13
C LYS A 41 17.16 10.41 13.17
N GLN A 42 16.96 9.26 12.51
CA GLN A 42 17.83 8.87 11.39
C GLN A 42 17.75 9.93 10.29
N THR A 43 18.91 10.41 9.84
CA THR A 43 19.04 11.43 8.81
C THR A 43 19.95 10.94 7.70
N VAL A 44 19.62 11.33 6.47
CA VAL A 44 20.49 11.16 5.31
C VAL A 44 21.52 12.29 5.35
N LEU A 45 22.80 11.94 5.34
CA LEU A 45 23.93 12.87 5.46
C LEU A 45 24.40 13.38 4.09
N SER A 46 24.46 12.49 3.11
CA SER A 46 24.90 12.80 1.75
C SER A 46 24.11 11.99 0.73
N ARG A 47 24.00 12.56 -0.47
CA ARG A 47 23.43 11.93 -1.67
C ARG A 47 24.37 12.21 -2.84
N GLU A 48 24.83 11.17 -3.51
CA GLU A 48 25.66 11.26 -4.72
C GLU A 48 24.92 10.56 -5.87
N GLU A 49 24.71 11.25 -6.98
CA GLU A 49 24.07 10.65 -8.15
C GLU A 49 25.05 9.74 -8.87
N LEU A 50 24.69 8.46 -9.02
CA LEU A 50 25.49 7.49 -9.77
C LEU A 50 25.05 7.42 -11.24
N PHE A 51 23.73 7.48 -11.46
CA PHE A 51 23.15 7.32 -12.79
C PHE A 51 21.73 7.89 -12.84
N SER A 52 21.35 8.48 -13.96
CA SER A 52 20.03 9.08 -14.14
C SER A 52 19.50 8.87 -15.55
N THR A 53 18.20 8.63 -15.65
CA THR A 53 17.45 8.46 -16.88
C THR A 53 16.17 9.29 -16.82
N ARG A 54 15.33 9.20 -17.86
CA ARG A 54 14.00 9.83 -17.85
C ARG A 54 13.10 9.32 -16.71
N PHE A 55 13.22 8.06 -16.30
CA PHE A 55 12.25 7.42 -15.40
C PHE A 55 12.84 6.97 -14.06
N LEU A 56 14.15 6.75 -14.00
CA LEU A 56 14.85 6.23 -12.82
C LEU A 56 16.12 7.04 -12.58
N ARG A 57 16.34 7.40 -11.31
CA ARG A 57 17.58 7.97 -10.80
C ARG A 57 18.14 7.06 -9.71
N VAL A 58 19.41 6.70 -9.84
CA VAL A 58 20.14 5.87 -8.88
C VAL A 58 21.13 6.76 -8.14
N GLN A 59 21.06 6.75 -6.81
CA GLN A 59 21.91 7.54 -5.94
C GLN A 59 22.56 6.67 -4.88
N GLU A 60 23.78 7.04 -4.50
CA GLU A 60 24.45 6.53 -3.32
C GLU A 60 24.18 7.47 -2.15
N ILE A 61 23.62 6.94 -1.06
CA ILE A 61 23.31 7.69 0.15
C ILE A 61 24.16 7.19 1.32
N GLN A 62 24.49 8.12 2.20
CA GLN A 62 25.02 7.82 3.53
C GLN A 62 24.00 8.32 4.56
N TYR A 63 23.72 7.51 5.58
CA TYR A 63 22.73 7.85 6.60
C TYR A 63 23.19 7.39 7.98
N THR A 64 22.63 7.98 9.03
CA THR A 64 22.93 7.60 10.41
C THR A 64 22.15 6.37 10.84
N ARG A 65 22.82 5.43 11.51
CA ARG A 65 22.20 4.18 11.98
C ARG A 65 22.23 4.07 13.53
N PRO A 66 21.08 3.86 14.20
CA PRO A 66 21.02 3.56 15.63
C PRO A 66 21.61 2.17 15.95
N PRO A 67 22.07 1.92 17.19
CA PRO A 67 22.04 2.83 18.35
C PRO A 67 23.25 3.77 18.46
N ASN A 68 24.37 3.45 17.80
CA ASN A 68 25.62 4.21 17.95
C ASN A 68 25.68 5.49 17.09
N TRP A 69 24.65 5.75 16.28
CA TRP A 69 24.59 6.88 15.34
C TRP A 69 25.77 6.95 14.38
N GLU A 70 26.39 5.79 14.12
CA GLU A 70 27.48 5.65 13.18
C GLU A 70 26.98 5.95 11.76
N VAL A 71 27.87 6.51 10.94
CA VAL A 71 27.62 6.67 9.51
C VAL A 71 27.56 5.27 8.91
N ALA A 72 26.37 4.89 8.42
CA ALA A 72 26.20 3.62 7.73
C ALA A 72 27.07 3.59 6.47
N ARG A 73 27.51 2.38 6.10
CA ARG A 73 28.15 2.16 4.80
C ARG A 73 27.22 2.64 3.67
N ARG A 74 27.84 2.98 2.55
CA ARG A 74 27.20 3.45 1.30
C ARG A 74 26.00 2.57 0.94
N TRP A 75 24.85 3.19 0.71
CA TRP A 75 23.60 2.51 0.34
C TRP A 75 23.12 3.00 -1.01
N GLN A 76 22.71 2.09 -1.89
CA GLN A 76 22.17 2.45 -3.20
C GLN A 76 20.65 2.61 -3.10
N MET A 77 20.17 3.80 -3.45
CA MET A 77 18.77 4.17 -3.48
C MET A 77 18.33 4.42 -4.93
N VAL A 78 17.10 4.06 -5.24
CA VAL A 78 16.45 4.36 -6.53
C VAL A 78 15.24 5.24 -6.26
N GLU A 79 15.16 6.34 -6.98
CA GLU A 79 14.02 7.26 -6.94
C GLU A 79 13.56 7.60 -8.36
N ARG A 80 12.35 8.16 -8.49
CA ARG A 80 11.94 8.79 -9.74
C ARG A 80 12.62 10.16 -9.86
N PRO A 81 13.11 10.56 -11.04
CA PRO A 81 13.66 11.90 -11.26
C PRO A 81 12.66 13.04 -10.96
N SER A 82 11.36 12.75 -11.06
CA SER A 82 10.26 13.67 -10.76
C SER A 82 9.91 13.76 -9.26
N HIS A 83 10.52 12.92 -8.42
CA HIS A 83 10.29 12.93 -6.99
C HIS A 83 10.71 14.25 -6.37
N GLN A 84 9.94 14.73 -5.40
CA GLN A 84 10.25 15.91 -4.60
C GLN A 84 10.17 15.55 -3.12
N ASP A 85 11.20 15.92 -2.35
CA ASP A 85 11.27 15.64 -0.92
C ASP A 85 10.00 16.16 -0.21
N GLY A 86 9.29 15.28 0.50
CA GLY A 86 8.06 15.61 1.22
C GLY A 86 6.77 15.57 0.40
N VAL A 87 6.84 15.25 -0.88
CA VAL A 87 5.67 15.10 -1.77
C VAL A 87 5.39 13.62 -2.03
N VAL A 88 4.11 13.25 -2.05
CA VAL A 88 3.66 11.90 -2.39
C VAL A 88 3.71 11.72 -3.90
N ASP A 89 4.45 10.72 -4.38
CA ASP A 89 4.56 10.48 -5.81
C ASP A 89 3.35 9.79 -6.44
N ALA A 90 2.70 8.91 -5.68
CA ALA A 90 1.74 7.96 -6.21
C ALA A 90 0.71 7.57 -5.15
N VAL A 91 -0.47 7.20 -5.63
CA VAL A 91 -1.59 6.71 -4.82
C VAL A 91 -1.90 5.26 -5.17
N CYS A 92 -2.43 4.54 -4.19
CA CYS A 92 -2.89 3.17 -4.33
C CYS A 92 -4.24 3.07 -3.62
N VAL A 93 -5.27 2.66 -4.33
CA VAL A 93 -6.66 2.81 -3.90
C VAL A 93 -7.23 1.48 -3.45
N LEU A 94 -7.57 1.40 -2.16
CA LEU A 94 -8.32 0.26 -1.62
C LEU A 94 -9.82 0.51 -1.78
N CYS A 95 -10.41 0.08 -2.89
CA CYS A 95 -11.84 0.24 -3.14
C CYS A 95 -12.63 -1.02 -2.75
N ILE A 96 -13.58 -0.86 -1.83
CA ILE A 96 -14.47 -1.93 -1.38
C ILE A 96 -15.89 -1.61 -1.87
N VAL A 97 -16.46 -2.52 -2.66
CA VAL A 97 -17.85 -2.46 -3.09
C VAL A 97 -18.69 -3.29 -2.13
N ALA A 98 -19.47 -2.61 -1.30
CA ALA A 98 -20.39 -3.26 -0.38
C ALA A 98 -21.56 -3.90 -1.15
N SER A 99 -21.83 -5.18 -0.91
CA SER A 99 -22.95 -5.89 -1.52
C SER A 99 -23.70 -6.72 -0.49
N ARG A 100 -25.01 -6.46 -0.34
CA ARG A 100 -25.88 -7.26 0.54
C ARG A 100 -26.05 -8.70 0.07
N VAL A 101 -25.78 -8.98 -1.21
CA VAL A 101 -26.02 -10.30 -1.81
C VAL A 101 -24.74 -11.12 -1.90
N ARG A 102 -23.61 -10.49 -2.25
CA ARG A 102 -22.34 -11.20 -2.51
C ARG A 102 -21.28 -11.00 -1.43
N GLY A 103 -21.60 -10.25 -0.37
CA GLY A 103 -20.61 -9.76 0.58
C GLY A 103 -19.75 -8.66 -0.03
N ASP A 104 -18.92 -8.04 0.80
CA ASP A 104 -18.04 -6.95 0.37
C ASP A 104 -16.98 -7.46 -0.59
N GLN A 105 -16.77 -6.74 -1.69
CA GLN A 105 -15.85 -7.13 -2.76
C GLN A 105 -14.74 -6.10 -2.89
N LEU A 106 -13.49 -6.58 -2.97
CA LEU A 106 -12.33 -5.74 -3.26
C LEU A 106 -12.16 -5.57 -4.76
N VAL A 107 -11.98 -4.33 -5.19
CA VAL A 107 -11.67 -4.01 -6.60
C VAL A 107 -10.17 -4.13 -6.83
N VAL A 108 -9.81 -4.85 -7.88
CA VAL A 108 -8.42 -5.04 -8.33
C VAL A 108 -8.35 -4.90 -9.84
N VAL A 109 -7.17 -4.53 -10.33
CA VAL A 109 -6.87 -4.40 -11.76
C VAL A 109 -5.86 -5.46 -12.18
N LYS A 110 -5.97 -5.92 -13.44
CA LYS A 110 -5.00 -6.83 -14.05
C LYS A 110 -4.22 -6.08 -15.12
N GLN A 111 -2.94 -5.80 -14.86
CA GLN A 111 -2.08 -5.02 -15.75
C GLN A 111 -0.79 -5.76 -16.10
N PHE A 112 -0.26 -5.52 -17.30
CA PHE A 112 1.05 -6.05 -17.68
C PHE A 112 2.14 -5.13 -17.17
N ARG A 113 3.09 -5.65 -16.37
CA ARG A 113 4.24 -4.90 -15.86
C ARG A 113 5.49 -5.23 -16.67
N PRO A 114 5.99 -4.33 -17.53
CA PRO A 114 7.20 -4.59 -18.34
C PRO A 114 8.42 -4.96 -17.49
N ALA A 115 8.58 -4.35 -16.32
CA ALA A 115 9.67 -4.67 -15.38
C ALA A 115 9.67 -6.14 -14.91
N LEU A 116 8.51 -6.79 -14.93
CA LEU A 116 8.34 -8.19 -14.54
C LEU A 116 8.08 -9.13 -15.73
N GLY A 117 7.85 -8.58 -16.93
CA GLY A 117 7.49 -9.33 -18.13
C GLY A 117 6.19 -10.15 -18.00
N LYS A 118 5.28 -9.78 -17.08
CA LYS A 118 4.06 -10.57 -16.80
C LYS A 118 2.88 -9.70 -16.37
N TYR A 119 1.68 -10.29 -16.42
CA TYR A 119 0.50 -9.70 -15.83
C TYR A 119 0.52 -9.85 -14.30
N THR A 120 0.19 -8.77 -13.61
CA THR A 120 0.04 -8.69 -12.16
C THR A 120 -1.41 -8.39 -11.81
N VAL A 121 -1.80 -8.75 -10.59
CA VAL A 121 -3.08 -8.34 -9.98
C VAL A 121 -2.73 -7.35 -8.88
N GLU A 122 -3.25 -6.13 -9.01
CA GLU A 122 -2.86 -5.00 -8.17
C GLU A 122 -4.10 -4.21 -7.76
N LEU A 123 -3.96 -3.36 -6.74
CA LEU A 123 -4.95 -2.32 -6.46
C LEU A 123 -4.84 -1.23 -7.54
N PRO A 124 -5.94 -0.52 -7.86
CA PRO A 124 -5.88 0.64 -8.73
C PRO A 124 -4.87 1.66 -8.21
N ALA A 125 -3.96 2.13 -9.05
CA ALA A 125 -2.85 2.95 -8.59
C ALA A 125 -2.21 3.77 -9.73
N GLY A 126 -1.81 4.99 -9.41
CA GLY A 126 -1.13 5.85 -10.37
C GLY A 126 -0.40 7.02 -9.72
N LEU A 127 0.22 7.85 -10.56
CA LEU A 127 1.02 9.00 -10.12
C LEU A 127 0.11 10.16 -9.74
N VAL A 128 0.56 10.96 -8.77
CA VAL A 128 -0.08 12.23 -8.44
C VAL A 128 0.42 13.29 -9.41
N ASP A 129 -0.49 13.98 -10.09
CA ASP A 129 -0.13 15.04 -11.03
C ASP A 129 0.24 16.34 -10.31
N GLN A 130 0.97 17.22 -10.99
CA GLN A 130 1.36 18.51 -10.41
C GLN A 130 0.13 19.37 -10.11
N GLY A 131 0.00 19.78 -8.85
CA GLY A 131 -1.12 20.60 -8.38
C GLY A 131 -2.37 19.81 -8.00
N GLU A 132 -2.36 18.48 -8.16
CA GLU A 132 -3.44 17.59 -7.75
C GLU A 132 -3.27 17.18 -6.28
N THR A 133 -4.38 17.11 -5.53
CA THR A 133 -4.35 16.54 -4.17
C THR A 133 -4.28 15.01 -4.22
N VAL A 134 -3.77 14.39 -3.17
CA VAL A 134 -3.70 12.92 -3.05
C VAL A 134 -5.09 12.28 -3.20
N GLN A 135 -6.13 12.95 -2.69
CA GLN A 135 -7.51 12.49 -2.78
C GLN A 135 -8.05 12.58 -4.21
N GLU A 136 -7.80 13.69 -4.91
CA GLU A 136 -8.21 13.85 -6.31
C GLU A 136 -7.54 12.81 -7.21
N ALA A 137 -6.23 12.59 -7.03
CA ALA A 137 -5.48 11.56 -7.74
C ALA A 137 -6.09 10.17 -7.50
N ALA A 138 -6.39 9.83 -6.25
CA ALA A 138 -6.99 8.53 -5.91
C ALA A 138 -8.37 8.33 -6.57
N LEU A 139 -9.20 9.37 -6.61
CA LEU A 139 -10.51 9.31 -7.26
C LEU A 139 -10.41 9.22 -8.79
N ARG A 140 -9.46 9.97 -9.38
CA ARG A 140 -9.19 9.94 -10.82
C ARG A 140 -8.70 8.55 -11.25
N GLU A 141 -7.67 8.03 -10.62
CA GLU A 141 -7.08 6.72 -10.95
C GLU A 141 -8.10 5.57 -10.80
N LEU A 142 -8.90 5.58 -9.72
CA LEU A 142 -9.96 4.60 -9.54
C LEU A 142 -10.98 4.64 -10.70
N ARG A 143 -11.38 5.85 -11.11
CA ARG A 143 -12.34 6.03 -12.20
C ARG A 143 -11.74 5.61 -13.55
N GLU A 144 -10.48 5.96 -13.84
CA GLU A 144 -9.82 5.66 -15.10
C GLU A 144 -9.59 4.16 -15.29
N GLU A 145 -9.13 3.47 -14.25
CA GLU A 145 -8.77 2.05 -14.36
C GLU A 145 -9.96 1.10 -14.17
N THR A 146 -10.97 1.49 -13.37
CA THR A 146 -12.09 0.59 -13.03
C THR A 146 -13.46 1.12 -13.44
N GLY A 147 -13.57 2.39 -13.84
CA GLY A 147 -14.84 3.05 -14.16
C GLY A 147 -15.74 3.33 -12.95
N LEU A 148 -15.26 3.09 -11.73
CA LEU A 148 -16.07 3.24 -10.51
C LEU A 148 -15.96 4.66 -9.98
N VAL A 149 -17.06 5.15 -9.41
CA VAL A 149 -17.12 6.41 -8.68
C VAL A 149 -17.56 6.09 -7.25
N PRO A 150 -16.74 6.37 -6.23
CA PRO A 150 -17.11 6.11 -4.86
C PRO A 150 -18.25 7.06 -4.44
N SER A 151 -19.13 6.58 -3.58
CA SER A 151 -20.10 7.45 -2.92
C SER A 151 -19.35 8.46 -2.04
N PRO A 152 -19.89 9.68 -1.85
CA PRO A 152 -19.34 10.59 -0.87
C PRO A 152 -19.26 9.88 0.50
N PRO A 153 -18.25 10.21 1.31
CA PRO A 153 -18.20 9.69 2.66
C PRO A 153 -19.53 10.04 3.36
N PRO A 154 -20.10 9.14 4.18
CA PRO A 154 -21.23 9.50 5.01
C PRO A 154 -20.83 10.75 5.82
N GLU A 155 -21.72 11.74 5.90
CA GLU A 155 -21.48 12.93 6.73
C GLU A 155 -21.07 12.46 8.12
N GLU A 156 -19.85 12.81 8.53
CA GLU A 156 -19.44 12.63 9.92
C GLU A 156 -20.44 13.42 10.78
N ASP A 157 -21.03 12.74 11.78
CA ASP A 157 -21.81 13.39 12.84
C ASP A 157 -20.97 14.54 13.39
N LYS A 158 -21.23 15.77 12.93
CA LYS A 158 -20.64 16.95 13.52
C LYS A 158 -21.12 16.96 14.97
N PRO A 159 -20.23 16.96 15.98
CA PRO A 159 -20.69 17.18 17.33
C PRO A 159 -21.36 18.56 17.36
N SER A 160 -22.67 18.54 17.63
CA SER A 160 -23.53 19.69 17.85
C SER A 160 -23.01 20.61 18.94
#